data_AF-A0A7X8FT92-F1
#
_entry.id   AF-A0A7X8FT92-F1
#
_cell.length_a   1.000
_cell.length_b   1.000
_cell.length_c   1.000
_cell.angle_alpha   90.00
_cell.angle_beta   90.00
_cell.angle_gamma   90.00
#
_symmetry.space_group_name_H-M   'P 1'
#
loop_
_entity.id
_entity.type
_entity.pdbx_description
1 polymer ?
#
loop_
_entity_poly.entity_id
_entity_poly.type
_entity_poly.pdbx_seq_one_letter_code
_entity_poly.pdbx_strand_id
1 'polypeptide(L)'
;MKNITLSIDEDLLQSGREYARAHDMSFNVLVRKLIEQTVIPQKDKWLSDTFLLMDRAGASSGGKRWTRDELYRGVEVVNPLEGRV
;
A
#
# COMPACT_ATOMS: atom_id res chain seq x y z
N MET A 1 24.19 2.96 15.87
CA MET A 1 22.91 3.50 16.38
C MET A 1 23.14 4.93 16.83
N LYS A 2 22.27 5.87 16.48
CA LYS A 2 22.32 7.26 16.98
C LYS A 2 21.11 7.47 17.88
N ASN A 3 21.31 8.12 19.02
CA ASN A 3 20.22 8.49 19.92
C ASN A 3 19.64 9.82 19.46
N ILE A 4 18.32 9.94 19.54
CA ILE A 4 17.61 11.20 19.33
C ILE A 4 16.99 11.62 20.65
N THR A 5 17.02 12.92 20.94
CA THR A 5 16.24 13.51 22.03
C THR A 5 14.97 14.08 21.41
N LEU A 6 13.81 13.63 21.91
CA LEU A 6 12.51 14.06 21.44
C LEU A 6 11.76 14.69 22.61
N SER A 7 11.33 15.93 22.46
CA SER A 7 10.36 16.55 23.36
C SER A 7 8.97 16.05 23.01
N ILE A 8 8.27 15.47 23.98
CA ILE A 8 6.94 14.90 23.83
C ILE A 8 6.18 15.13 25.15
N ASP A 9 4.87 15.27 25.05
CA ASP A 9 3.99 15.32 26.21
C ASP A 9 4.10 14.03 27.05
N GLU A 10 4.07 14.14 28.38
CA GLU A 10 4.30 13.01 29.29
C GLU A 10 3.16 11.99 29.21
N ASP A 11 1.91 12.44 29.10
CA ASP A 11 0.75 11.55 29.01
C ASP A 11 0.78 10.78 27.69
N LEU A 12 1.20 11.44 26.61
CA LEU A 12 1.40 10.81 25.32
C LEU A 12 2.55 9.79 25.35
N LEU A 13 3.65 10.12 26.03
CA LEU A 13 4.79 9.22 26.18
C LEU A 13 4.40 7.96 26.95
N GLN A 14 3.63 8.11 28.03
CA GLN A 14 3.14 6.99 28.82
C GLN A 14 2.19 6.10 27.99
N SER A 15 1.19 6.71 27.34
CA SER A 15 0.25 6.01 26.46
C SER A 15 0.98 5.26 25.33
N GLY A 16 2.00 5.88 24.74
CA GLY A 16 2.82 5.28 23.70
C GLY A 16 3.65 4.09 24.19
N ARG A 17 4.18 4.14 25.42
CA ARG A 17 4.90 3.00 26.02
C ARG A 17 3.98 1.83 26.29
N GLU A 18 2.76 2.09 26.77
CA GLU A 18 1.76 1.05 27.02
C GLU A 18 1.33 0.37 25.73
N TYR A 19 1.04 1.16 24.69
CA TYR A 19 0.76 0.63 23.36
C TYR A 19 1.91 -0.24 22.84
N ALA A 20 3.15 0.25 22.90
CA ALA A 20 4.31 -0.51 22.44
C ALA A 20 4.43 -1.86 23.20
N ARG A 21 4.23 -1.86 24.52
CA ARG A 21 4.28 -3.06 25.36
C ARG A 21 3.17 -4.05 25.01
N ALA A 22 1.95 -3.58 24.76
CA ALA A 22 0.82 -4.43 24.35
C ALA A 22 1.06 -5.12 23.00
N HIS A 23 1.97 -4.60 22.18
CA HIS A 23 2.40 -5.16 20.91
C HIS A 23 3.83 -5.74 20.95
N ASP A 24 4.29 -6.17 22.13
CA ASP A 24 5.59 -6.83 22.34
C ASP A 24 6.81 -6.06 21.79
N MET A 25 6.78 -4.74 21.87
CA MET A 25 7.88 -3.89 21.41
C MET A 25 8.21 -2.74 22.38
N SER A 26 9.41 -2.18 22.24
CA SER A 26 9.77 -0.96 22.98
C SER A 26 9.26 0.28 22.25
N PHE A 27 9.05 1.37 23.01
CA PHE A 27 8.66 2.65 22.43
C PHE A 27 9.67 3.13 21.36
N ASN A 28 10.97 2.92 21.57
CA ASN A 28 12.00 3.24 20.57
C ASN A 28 11.88 2.40 19.29
N VAL A 29 11.42 1.15 19.37
CA VAL A 29 11.13 0.35 18.17
C VAL A 29 9.91 0.90 17.45
N LEU A 30 8.86 1.26 18.19
CA LEU A 30 7.65 1.86 17.62
C LEU A 30 7.97 3.17 16.87
N VAL A 31 8.68 4.10 17.50
CA VAL A 31 9.06 5.38 16.86
C VAL A 31 9.86 5.14 15.59
N ARG A 32 10.84 4.22 15.60
CA ARG A 32 11.62 3.89 14.41
C ARG A 32 10.76 3.33 13.29
N LYS A 33 9.84 2.40 13.59
CA LYS A 33 8.91 1.83 12.60
C LYS A 33 8.02 2.90 11.99
N LEU A 34 7.49 3.82 12.80
CA LEU A 34 6.64 4.91 12.31
C LEU A 34 7.42 5.87 11.41
N ILE A 35 8.64 6.25 11.80
CA ILE A 35 9.51 7.07 10.96
C ILE A 35 9.80 6.34 9.65
N GLU A 36 10.21 5.08 9.72
CA GLU A 36 10.49 4.25 8.54
C GLU A 36 9.30 4.16 7.59
N GLN A 37 8.11 3.85 8.09
CA GLN A 37 6.88 3.81 7.30
C GLN A 37 6.53 5.15 6.66
N THR A 38 6.89 6.26 7.31
CA THR A 38 6.58 7.61 6.84
C THR A 38 7.57 8.10 5.78
N VAL A 39 8.87 7.82 5.97
CA VAL A 39 9.94 8.39 5.14
C VAL A 39 10.42 7.45 4.05
N ILE A 40 10.25 6.14 4.21
CA ILE A 40 10.63 5.16 3.20
C ILE A 40 9.41 4.90 2.30
N PRO A 41 9.48 5.23 1.00
CA PRO A 41 8.42 4.88 0.06
C PRO A 41 8.17 3.37 0.14
N GLN A 42 6.95 2.99 0.49
CA GLN A 42 6.56 1.58 0.54
C GLN A 42 6.64 1.00 -0.88
N LYS A 43 7.78 0.38 -1.19
CA LYS A 43 8.07 -0.15 -2.53
C LYS A 43 7.07 -1.21 -3.00
N ASP A 44 6.32 -1.81 -2.09
CA ASP A 44 5.36 -2.88 -2.38
C ASP A 44 3.90 -2.45 -2.20
N LYS A 45 3.64 -1.24 -1.68
CA LYS A 45 2.25 -0.78 -1.47
C LYS A 45 1.49 -0.63 -2.79
N TRP A 46 2.16 -0.19 -3.85
CA TRP A 46 1.53 -0.10 -5.17
C TRP A 46 1.03 -1.48 -5.65
N LEU A 47 1.71 -2.57 -5.30
CA LEU A 47 1.32 -3.91 -5.73
C LEU A 47 0.02 -4.33 -5.05
N SER A 48 -0.07 -4.16 -3.72
CA SER A 48 -1.31 -4.41 -2.97
C SER A 48 -2.45 -3.51 -3.43
N ASP A 49 -2.19 -2.22 -3.67
CA ASP A 49 -3.19 -1.28 -4.19
C ASP A 49 -3.68 -1.69 -5.58
N THR A 50 -2.77 -2.19 -6.45
CA THR A 50 -3.12 -2.65 -7.80
C THR A 50 -4.02 -3.88 -7.73
N PHE A 51 -3.70 -4.88 -6.89
CA PHE A 51 -4.56 -6.06 -6.70
C PHE A 51 -5.95 -5.66 -6.16
N LEU A 52 -6.01 -4.78 -5.17
CA LEU A 52 -7.29 -4.27 -4.64
C LEU A 52 -8.15 -3.58 -5.71
N LEU A 53 -7.52 -2.81 -6.60
CA LEU A 53 -8.24 -2.17 -7.72
C LEU A 53 -8.73 -3.21 -8.73
N MET A 54 -7.92 -4.23 -9.05
CA MET A 54 -8.32 -5.31 -9.96
C MET A 54 -9.48 -6.15 -9.39
N ASP A 55 -9.43 -6.49 -8.11
CA ASP A 55 -10.50 -7.24 -7.43
C ASP A 55 -11.81 -6.44 -7.43
N ARG A 56 -11.75 -5.13 -7.15
CA ARG A 56 -12.92 -4.25 -7.19
C ARG A 56 -13.49 -4.02 -8.58
N ALA A 57 -12.65 -4.07 -9.62
CA ALA A 57 -13.09 -3.88 -10.99
C ALA A 57 -14.06 -4.99 -11.44
N GLY A 58 -14.10 -6.15 -10.75
CA GLY A 58 -15.00 -7.25 -11.09
C GLY A 58 -14.77 -7.76 -12.52
N ALA A 59 -13.57 -7.57 -13.06
CA ALA A 59 -13.25 -7.90 -14.44
C ALA A 59 -13.28 -9.41 -14.64
N SER A 60 -14.00 -9.86 -15.67
CA SER A 60 -14.09 -11.26 -16.06
C SER A 60 -13.74 -11.38 -17.53
N SER A 61 -12.87 -12.33 -17.88
CA SER A 61 -12.60 -12.65 -19.28
C SER A 61 -13.76 -13.40 -19.94
N GLY A 62 -14.78 -13.82 -19.17
CA GLY A 62 -15.89 -14.62 -19.69
C GLY A 62 -15.43 -15.94 -20.33
N GLY A 63 -14.27 -16.48 -19.91
CA GLY A 63 -13.67 -17.67 -20.50
C GLY A 63 -12.89 -17.42 -21.80
N LYS A 64 -12.79 -16.16 -22.27
CA LYS A 64 -11.92 -15.81 -23.39
C LYS A 64 -10.46 -16.07 -23.01
N ARG A 65 -9.76 -16.73 -23.92
CA ARG A 65 -8.32 -16.97 -23.86
C ARG A 65 -7.70 -16.25 -25.04
N TRP A 66 -6.50 -15.72 -24.83
CA TRP A 66 -5.71 -15.12 -25.89
C TRP A 66 -4.45 -15.94 -26.11
N THR A 67 -4.13 -16.15 -27.38
CA THR A 67 -2.82 -16.63 -27.82
C THR A 67 -1.80 -15.49 -27.72
N ARG A 68 -0.52 -15.84 -27.65
CA ARG A 68 0.58 -14.87 -27.58
C ARG A 68 0.52 -13.87 -28.73
N ASP A 69 0.24 -14.34 -29.94
CA ASP A 69 0.19 -13.49 -31.14
C ASP A 69 -1.00 -12.52 -31.13
N GLU A 70 -2.12 -12.89 -30.51
CA GLU A 70 -3.28 -12.00 -30.33
C GLU A 70 -2.98 -10.85 -29.35
N LEU A 71 -2.22 -11.12 -28.29
CA LEU A 71 -1.78 -10.09 -27.35
C LEU A 71 -0.81 -9.10 -28.01
N TYR A 72 0.08 -9.57 -28.89
CA TYR A 72 1.04 -8.70 -29.58
C TYR A 72 0.42 -7.80 -30.65
N ARG A 73 -0.70 -8.21 -31.25
CA ARG A 73 -1.43 -7.38 -32.22
C ARG A 73 -2.14 -6.18 -31.58
N GLY A 74 -2.25 -6.16 -30.25
CA GLY A 74 -2.95 -5.13 -29.49
C GLY A 74 -4.46 -5.32 -29.61
N VAL A 75 -5.13 -5.53 -28.48
CA VAL A 75 -6.59 -5.37 -28.43
C VAL A 75 -6.85 -3.88 -28.61
N GLU A 76 -7.57 -3.48 -29.67
CA GLU A 76 -8.17 -2.14 -29.74
C GLU A 76 -9.06 -1.99 -28.50
N VAL A 77 -8.53 -1.33 -27.47
CA VAL A 77 -9.31 -0.96 -26.29
C VAL A 77 -10.20 0.18 -26.74
N VAL A 78 -11.36 -0.16 -27.30
CA VAL A 78 -12.42 0.81 -27.58
C VAL A 78 -12.82 1.39 -26.22
N ASN A 79 -12.45 2.65 -26.00
CA ASN A 79 -12.81 3.40 -24.81
C ASN A 79 -14.35 3.48 -24.74
N PRO A 80 -15.02 2.94 -23.70
CA PRO A 80 -16.48 2.97 -23.60
C PRO A 80 -17.05 4.40 -23.51
N LEU A 81 -16.20 5.42 -23.37
CA LEU A 81 -16.58 6.82 -23.29
C LEU A 81 -16.53 7.55 -24.64
N GLU A 82 -16.02 6.95 -25.72
CA GLU A 82 -16.14 7.49 -27.08
C GLU A 82 -17.39 6.94 -27.76
N GLY A 83 -18.56 7.45 -27.39
CA GLY A 83 -19.82 6.99 -27.98
C GLY A 83 -21.07 7.80 -27.59
N ARG A 84 -20.90 9.03 -27.11
CA ARG A 84 -22.02 9.96 -26.95
C ARG A 84 -21.72 11.27 -27.67
N VAL A 85 -22.09 11.31 -28.95
CA VAL A 85 -22.50 12.52 -29.66
C VAL A 85 -23.82 12.20 -30.34
#